data_AF-A0A7M2A4F4-F1
#
_entry.id   AF-A0A7M2A4F4-F1
#
_cell.length_a   1.000
_cell.length_b   1.000
_cell.length_c   1.000
_cell.angle_alpha   90.00
_cell.angle_beta   90.00
_cell.angle_gamma   90.00
#
_symmetry.space_group_name_H-M   'P 1'
#
loop_
_entity.id
_entity.type
_entity.pdbx_description
1 polymer ?
#
loop_
_entity_poly.entity_id
_entity_poly.type
_entity_poly.pdbx_seq_one_letter_code
_entity_poly.pdbx_strand_id
1 'polypeptide(L)'
;MVEISSKAQAIIEHALNPLIRKGCRIERLAMIVCPDSSIAQMNTVHTKYGLLRIEPNIFLPLGKSYIIEDSWRKHRGFAWVTGYKQRRGE
;
A
#
# COMPACT_ATOMS: atom_id res chain seq x y z
N MET A 1 -7.77 -9.43 -17.25
CA MET A 1 -7.51 -8.28 -16.37
C MET A 1 -7.69 -8.76 -14.94
N VAL A 2 -6.73 -8.49 -14.05
CA VAL A 2 -6.86 -8.84 -12.64
C VAL A 2 -7.74 -7.78 -11.98
N GLU A 3 -8.87 -8.20 -11.43
CA GLU A 3 -9.75 -7.34 -10.65
C GLU A 3 -9.45 -7.50 -9.15
N ILE A 4 -9.38 -6.37 -8.45
CA ILE A 4 -9.20 -6.38 -7.00
C ILE A 4 -10.56 -6.59 -6.33
N SER A 5 -10.63 -7.51 -5.38
CA SER A 5 -11.88 -7.69 -4.61
C SER A 5 -12.22 -6.43 -3.81
N SER A 6 -13.51 -6.15 -3.61
CA SER A 6 -13.97 -5.02 -2.79
C SER A 6 -13.40 -5.05 -1.36
N LYS A 7 -13.13 -6.25 -0.82
CA LYS A 7 -12.46 -6.42 0.48
C LYS A 7 -11.01 -5.95 0.45
N ALA A 8 -10.25 -6.35 -0.57
CA ALA A 8 -8.87 -5.92 -0.73
C ALA A 8 -8.78 -4.40 -0.94
N GLN A 9 -9.70 -3.84 -1.75
CA GLN A 9 -9.85 -2.40 -1.92
C GLN A 9 -10.03 -1.67 -0.58
N ALA A 10 -10.97 -2.14 0.25
CA ALA A 10 -11.23 -1.54 1.55
C ALA A 10 -10.03 -1.60 2.49
N ILE A 11 -9.24 -2.68 2.45
CA ILE A 11 -8.02 -2.82 3.26
C ILE A 11 -6.94 -1.83 2.81
N ILE A 12 -6.72 -1.68 1.50
CA ILE A 12 -5.78 -0.71 0.94
C ILE A 12 -6.17 0.71 1.35
N GLU A 13 -7.45 1.06 1.18
CA GLU A 13 -7.94 2.39 1.56
C GLU A 13 -7.85 2.64 3.07
N HIS A 14 -8.06 1.61 3.89
CA HIS A 14 -7.87 1.71 5.34
C HIS A 14 -6.42 2.05 5.71
N ALA A 15 -5.45 1.41 5.05
CA ALA A 15 -4.03 1.65 5.27
C ALA A 15 -3.55 3.01 4.72
N LEU A 16 -4.15 3.49 3.62
CA LEU A 16 -3.88 4.82 3.07
C LEU A 16 -4.38 5.95 3.95
N ASN A 17 -5.57 5.79 4.56
CA ASN A 17 -6.23 6.86 5.32
C ASN A 17 -5.33 7.58 6.34
N PRO A 18 -4.57 6.91 7.23
CA PRO A 18 -3.67 7.60 8.16
C PRO A 18 -2.52 8.33 7.47
N LEU A 19 -2.02 7.84 6.33
CA LEU A 19 -0.94 8.49 5.58
C LEU A 19 -1.45 9.78 4.93
N ILE A 20 -2.62 9.72 4.28
CA ILE A 20 -3.25 10.89 3.67
C ILE A 20 -3.57 11.95 4.72
N ARG A 21 -4.12 11.56 5.89
CA ARG A 21 -4.40 12.47 7.01
C ARG A 21 -3.14 13.13 7.58
N LYS A 22 -2.00 12.45 7.50
CA LYS A 22 -0.68 13.00 7.91
C LYS A 22 -0.11 13.99 6.87
N GLY A 23 -0.72 14.09 5.69
CA GLY A 23 -0.28 14.96 4.60
C GLY A 23 0.60 14.26 3.55
N CYS A 24 0.73 12.92 3.59
CA CYS A 24 1.36 12.18 2.51
C CYS A 24 0.52 12.33 1.23
N ARG A 25 1.19 12.53 0.09
CA ARG A 25 0.56 12.67 -1.22
C ARG A 25 0.51 11.32 -1.92
N ILE A 26 -0.66 10.91 -2.42
CA ILE A 26 -0.86 9.58 -3.04
C ILE A 26 0.13 9.32 -4.18
N GLU A 27 0.51 10.36 -4.93
CA GLU A 27 1.43 10.29 -6.06
C GLU A 27 2.87 9.95 -5.64
N ARG A 28 3.16 10.09 -4.34
CA ARG A 28 4.46 9.77 -3.73
C ARG A 28 4.41 8.48 -2.91
N LEU A 29 3.27 7.77 -2.92
CA LEU A 29 3.10 6.52 -2.22
C LEU A 29 3.20 5.35 -3.19
N ALA A 30 3.89 4.30 -2.76
CA ALA A 30 3.90 3.01 -3.43
C ALA A 30 3.51 1.91 -2.45
N MET A 31 2.68 0.97 -2.90
CA MET A 31 2.40 -0.26 -2.20
C MET A 31 3.38 -1.33 -2.65
N ILE A 32 4.19 -1.78 -1.71
CA ILE A 32 5.17 -2.83 -1.91
C ILE A 32 4.49 -4.19 -1.68
N VAL A 33 4.63 -5.09 -2.64
CA VAL A 33 3.96 -6.40 -2.67
C VAL A 33 4.93 -7.53 -2.97
N CYS A 34 4.54 -8.75 -2.59
CA CYS A 34 5.27 -9.95 -3.01
C CYS A 34 5.09 -10.18 -4.52
N PRO A 35 6.16 -10.46 -5.29
CA PRO A 35 6.07 -10.68 -6.75
C PRO A 35 5.11 -11.81 -7.15
N ASP A 36 4.94 -12.83 -6.31
CA ASP A 36 4.07 -13.98 -6.59
C ASP A 36 2.59 -13.70 -6.29
N SER A 37 2.27 -12.53 -5.74
CA SER A 37 0.88 -12.16 -5.45
C SER A 37 0.16 -11.70 -6.73
N SER A 38 -1.13 -11.98 -6.85
CA SER A 38 -1.91 -11.58 -8.03
C SER A 38 -1.94 -10.07 -8.26
N ILE A 39 -1.85 -9.28 -7.18
CA ILE A 39 -1.80 -7.80 -7.24
C ILE A 39 -0.48 -7.29 -7.84
N ALA A 40 0.60 -8.08 -7.81
CA ALA A 40 1.88 -7.70 -8.41
C ALA A 40 1.84 -7.63 -9.95
N GLN A 41 0.80 -8.19 -10.57
CA GLN A 41 0.54 -8.05 -12.02
C GLN A 41 -0.03 -6.69 -12.39
N MET A 42 -0.46 -5.89 -11.40
CA MET A 42 -1.01 -4.55 -11.60
C MET A 42 0.10 -3.51 -11.44
N ASN A 43 0.11 -2.48 -12.28
CA ASN A 43 1.00 -1.32 -12.11
C ASN A 43 0.43 -0.31 -11.10
N THR A 44 -0.89 -0.20 -11.05
CA THR A 44 -1.62 0.77 -10.22
C THR A 44 -2.94 0.20 -9.73
N VAL A 45 -3.38 0.64 -8.56
CA VAL A 45 -4.73 0.39 -8.04
C VAL A 45 -5.47 1.72 -7.91
N HIS A 46 -6.70 1.79 -8.43
CA HIS A 46 -7.56 2.96 -8.25
C HIS A 46 -8.11 2.96 -6.82
N THR A 47 -7.97 4.07 -6.10
CA THR A 47 -8.50 4.24 -4.75
C THR A 47 -9.30 5.52 -4.65
N LYS A 48 -10.13 5.67 -3.62
CA LYS A 48 -10.81 6.96 -3.38
C LYS A 48 -9.87 8.16 -3.16
N TYR A 49 -8.59 7.91 -2.91
CA TYR A 49 -7.56 8.93 -2.75
C TYR A 49 -6.78 9.21 -4.04
N GLY A 50 -7.04 8.47 -5.12
CA GLY A 50 -6.28 8.53 -6.38
C GLY A 50 -5.65 7.18 -6.76
N LEU A 51 -4.74 7.21 -7.74
CA LEU A 51 -4.02 6.03 -8.21
C LEU A 51 -2.85 5.71 -7.29
N LEU A 52 -2.84 4.51 -6.68
CA LEU A 52 -1.73 4.00 -5.88
C LEU A 52 -0.81 3.16 -6.76
N ARG A 53 0.49 3.46 -6.76
CA ARG A 53 1.51 2.68 -7.48
C ARG A 53 1.75 1.34 -6.78
N ILE A 54 1.90 0.27 -7.54
CA ILE A 54 2.25 -1.07 -7.03
C ILE A 54 3.69 -1.37 -7.44
N GLU A 55 4.50 -1.82 -6.48
CA GLU A 55 5.90 -2.19 -6.71
C GLU A 55 6.19 -3.57 -6.12
N PRO A 56 6.53 -4.58 -6.95
CA PRO A 56 6.97 -5.88 -6.46
C PRO A 56 8.34 -5.79 -5.76
N ASN A 57 8.50 -6.50 -4.65
CA ASN A 57 9.78 -6.63 -3.95
C ASN A 57 10.06 -8.09 -3.59
N ILE A 58 11.13 -8.65 -4.15
CA ILE A 58 11.53 -10.06 -4.00
C ILE A 58 11.79 -10.49 -2.55
N PHE A 59 12.07 -9.53 -1.65
CA PHE A 59 12.31 -9.80 -0.23
C PHE A 59 11.03 -9.80 0.61
N LEU A 60 9.88 -9.46 0.02
CA LEU A 60 8.59 -9.46 0.73
C LEU A 60 7.90 -10.82 0.58
N PRO A 61 7.58 -11.53 1.69
CA PRO A 61 6.95 -12.83 1.61
C PRO A 61 5.47 -12.71 1.20
N LEU A 62 4.95 -13.78 0.58
CA LEU A 62 3.55 -13.87 0.16
C LEU A 62 2.60 -13.57 1.33
N GLY A 63 1.53 -12.83 1.05
CA GLY A 63 0.54 -12.41 2.03
C GLY A 63 0.92 -11.16 2.84
N LYS A 64 2.12 -10.61 2.68
CA LYS A 64 2.51 -9.31 3.26
C LYS A 64 2.53 -8.22 2.20
N SER A 65 2.15 -7.02 2.61
CA SER A 65 2.18 -5.81 1.79
C SER A 65 2.19 -4.55 2.67
N TYR A 66 2.91 -3.52 2.23
CA TYR A 66 2.99 -2.25 2.96
C TYR A 66 3.02 -1.08 1.99
N ILE A 67 2.65 0.10 2.46
CA ILE A 67 2.74 1.36 1.72
C ILE A 67 3.91 2.16 2.28
N ILE A 68 4.69 2.77 1.40
CA ILE A 68 5.81 3.65 1.75
C ILE A 68 5.78 4.93 0.90
N GLU A 69 6.18 6.06 1.50
CA GLU A 69 6.40 7.32 0.79
C GLU A 69 7.82 7.43 0.22
N ASP A 70 7.93 7.93 -1.01
CA ASP A 70 9.19 8.15 -1.72
C ASP A 70 10.19 8.96 -0.87
N SER A 71 11.42 8.46 -0.80
CA SER A 71 12.42 8.72 0.25
C SER A 71 13.13 10.08 0.20
N TRP A 72 12.72 11.00 -0.67
CA TRP A 72 13.43 12.27 -0.89
C TRP A 72 13.42 13.23 0.33
N ARG A 73 12.58 13.02 1.35
CA ARG A 73 12.58 13.83 2.58
C ARG A 73 12.32 12.99 3.84
N LYS A 74 12.82 13.49 4.98
CA LYS A 74 12.93 12.87 6.33
C LYS A 74 11.63 12.39 7.01
N HIS A 75 10.52 12.25 6.31
CA HIS A 75 9.29 11.69 6.87
C HIS A 75 8.77 10.61 5.93
N ARG A 76 9.10 9.35 6.22
CA ARG A 76 8.61 8.20 5.46
C ARG A 76 7.20 7.89 5.94
N GLY A 77 6.18 8.33 5.21
CA GLY A 77 4.85 7.72 5.34
C GLY A 77 5.01 6.20 5.25
N PHE A 78 4.46 5.47 6.21
CA PHE A 78 4.55 4.01 6.25
C PHE A 78 3.28 3.42 6.89
N ALA A 79 2.71 2.41 6.24
CA ALA A 79 1.58 1.64 6.79
C ALA A 79 1.60 0.20 6.29
N TRP A 80 1.25 -0.75 7.14
CA TRP A 80 0.99 -2.13 6.72
C TRP A 80 -0.39 -2.20 6.06
N VAL A 81 -0.50 -2.91 4.94
CA VAL A 81 -1.77 -3.20 4.28
C VAL A 81 -2.22 -4.61 4.66
N THR A 82 -1.36 -5.59 4.43
CA THR A 82 -1.52 -6.98 4.90
C THR A 82 -0.24 -7.44 5.59
N GLY A 83 -0.36 -8.27 6.63
CA GLY A 83 0.76 -8.62 7.50
C GLY A 83 0.77 -7.78 8.78
N TYR A 84 1.89 -7.84 9.53
CA TYR A 84 2.02 -7.49 10.94
C TYR A 84 1.02 -6.42 11.39
N LYS A 85 0.08 -6.83 12.27
CA LYS A 85 -0.93 -5.96 12.88
C LYS A 85 -0.24 -4.65 13.26
N GLN A 86 -0.60 -3.57 12.58
CA GLN A 86 -0.24 -2.24 13.01
C GLN A 86 -0.94 -2.10 14.37
N ARG A 87 -0.19 -2.28 15.47
CA ARG A 87 -0.72 -2.10 16.82
C ARG A 87 -1.33 -0.70 16.84
N ARG A 88 -2.66 -0.62 16.86
CA ARG A 88 -3.35 0.60 17.28
C ARG A 88 -2.88 0.81 18.71
N GLY A 89 -2.15 1.90 18.95
CA GLY A 89 -1.92 2.35 20.32
C GLY A 89 -3.28 2.49 20.98
N GLU A 90 -3.41 1.85 22.14
CA GLU A 90 -4.38 2.21 23.16
C GLU A 90 -4.17 3.67 23.60
#